data_AF-A0A7X2IXS2-F1
#
_entry.id   AF-A0A7X2IXS2-F1
#
_cell.length_a   1.000
_cell.length_b   1.000
_cell.length_c   1.000
_cell.angle_alpha   90.00
_cell.angle_beta   90.00
_cell.angle_gamma   90.00
#
_symmetry.space_group_name_H-M   'P 1'
#
loop_
_entity.id
_entity.type
_entity.pdbx_description
1 polymer ?
#
loop_
_entity_poly.entity_id
_entity_poly.type
_entity_poly.pdbx_seq_one_letter_code
_entity_poly.pdbx_strand_id
1 'polypeptide(L)'
;MSESAVQSAIYALSHQKVAAQDKWSHLLITPERISRLIEVVEHNKDNFQHTNLYLDILYSWRDGDYSNSVKAHNDIWALQSGTIGIATSLLTPEEEQQYIEQHFE
;
A
#
# COMPACT_ATOMS: atom_id res chain seq x y z
N MET A 1 -14.76 -6.21 4.70
CA MET A 1 -13.45 -6.65 4.17
C MET A 1 -12.69 -7.28 5.34
N SER A 2 -11.93 -8.35 5.12
CA SER A 2 -11.08 -8.92 6.18
C SER A 2 -9.82 -8.07 6.39
N GLU A 3 -9.12 -8.27 7.51
CA GLU A 3 -7.82 -7.63 7.77
C GLU A 3 -6.80 -8.01 6.68
N SER A 4 -6.75 -9.29 6.29
CA SER A 4 -5.89 -9.74 5.19
C SER A 4 -6.16 -9.02 3.88
N ALA A 5 -7.41 -8.70 3.57
CA ALA A 5 -7.77 -7.96 2.37
C ALA A 5 -7.39 -6.47 2.48
N VAL A 6 -7.42 -5.86 3.68
CA VAL A 6 -6.81 -4.54 3.90
C VAL A 6 -5.31 -4.58 3.61
N GLN A 7 -4.61 -5.56 4.19
CA GLN A 7 -3.17 -5.74 3.99
C GLN A 7 -2.84 -5.88 2.50
N SER A 8 -3.51 -6.79 1.79
CA SER A 8 -3.28 -6.97 0.35
C SER A 8 -3.58 -5.71 -0.45
N ALA A 9 -4.59 -4.92 -0.07
CA ALA A 9 -4.87 -3.65 -0.74
C ALA A 9 -3.77 -2.60 -0.51
N ILE A 10 -3.33 -2.41 0.74
CA ILE A 10 -2.23 -1.49 1.07
C ILE A 10 -0.95 -1.91 0.34
N TYR A 11 -0.64 -3.21 0.34
CA TYR A 11 0.50 -3.77 -0.37
C TYR A 11 0.45 -3.47 -1.87
N ALA A 12 -0.66 -3.80 -2.53
CA ALA A 12 -0.84 -3.58 -3.96
C ALA A 12 -0.81 -2.09 -4.37
N LEU A 13 -1.31 -1.20 -3.51
CA LEU A 13 -1.23 0.25 -3.71
C LEU A 13 0.22 0.73 -3.61
N SER A 14 0.99 0.23 -2.65
CA SER A 14 2.38 0.65 -2.44
C SER A 14 3.29 0.37 -3.64
N HIS A 15 2.99 -0.65 -4.45
CA HIS A 15 3.74 -0.99 -5.66
C HIS A 15 3.82 0.15 -6.69
N GLN A 16 2.86 1.09 -6.71
CA GLN A 16 2.93 2.30 -7.55
C GLN A 16 4.04 3.27 -7.10
N LYS A 17 4.47 3.21 -5.84
CA LYS A 17 5.39 4.18 -5.23
C LYS A 17 6.78 3.62 -4.94
N VAL A 18 6.99 2.31 -5.03
CA VAL A 18 8.24 1.66 -4.60
C VAL A 18 8.91 0.86 -5.71
N ALA A 19 10.24 0.84 -5.71
CA ALA A 19 11.04 -0.14 -6.44
C ALA A 19 11.08 -1.44 -5.64
N ALA A 20 10.72 -2.54 -6.27
CA ALA A 20 10.79 -3.89 -5.74
C ALA A 20 11.09 -4.84 -6.89
N GLN A 21 11.89 -5.88 -6.64
CA GLN A 21 12.29 -6.84 -7.68
C GLN A 21 11.08 -7.59 -8.26
N ASP A 22 10.11 -7.91 -7.42
CA ASP A 22 8.89 -8.61 -7.79
C ASP A 22 7.68 -7.89 -7.20
N LYS A 23 6.67 -7.64 -8.03
CA LYS A 23 5.40 -6.99 -7.66
C LYS A 23 4.24 -7.87 -8.06
N TRP A 24 3.64 -8.56 -7.10
CA TRP A 24 2.49 -9.44 -7.35
C TRP A 24 1.23 -8.75 -6.86
N SER A 25 0.37 -8.33 -7.79
CA SER A 25 -0.82 -7.47 -7.65
C SER A 25 -0.59 -5.97 -7.86
N HIS A 26 -1.56 -5.32 -8.50
CA HIS A 26 -1.49 -3.92 -8.87
C HIS A 26 -2.81 -3.25 -8.54
N LEU A 27 -2.78 -2.19 -7.74
CA LEU A 27 -3.90 -1.29 -7.56
C LEU A 27 -3.43 0.14 -7.80
N LEU A 28 -4.13 0.84 -8.70
CA LEU A 28 -3.92 2.27 -8.89
C LEU A 28 -4.29 3.01 -7.60
N ILE A 29 -3.40 3.89 -7.15
CA ILE A 29 -3.70 4.80 -6.05
C ILE A 29 -4.73 5.82 -6.51
N THR A 30 -5.86 5.89 -5.81
CA THR A 30 -6.84 6.97 -5.97
C THR A 30 -7.30 7.48 -4.59
N PRO A 31 -7.70 8.75 -4.47
CA PRO A 31 -8.23 9.30 -3.22
C PRO A 31 -9.42 8.50 -2.66
N GLU A 32 -10.29 8.00 -3.53
CA GLU A 32 -11.47 7.22 -3.15
C GLU A 32 -11.08 5.86 -2.56
N ARG A 33 -10.07 5.20 -3.13
CA ARG A 33 -9.57 3.91 -2.61
C ARG A 33 -8.93 4.08 -1.25
N ILE A 34 -8.09 5.10 -1.07
CA ILE A 34 -7.48 5.40 0.23
C ILE A 34 -8.57 5.69 1.27
N SER A 35 -9.51 6.58 0.94
CA SER A 35 -10.62 6.94 1.84
C SER A 35 -11.46 5.72 2.22
N ARG A 36 -11.75 4.85 1.25
CA ARG A 36 -12.50 3.62 1.50
C ARG A 36 -11.76 2.65 2.41
N LEU A 37 -10.44 2.51 2.26
CA LEU A 37 -9.63 1.66 3.14
C LEU A 37 -9.62 2.20 4.57
N ILE A 38 -9.50 3.52 4.74
CA ILE A 38 -9.58 4.18 6.05
C ILE A 38 -10.91 3.85 6.72
N GLU A 39 -12.04 4.07 6.03
CA GLU A 39 -13.37 3.74 6.57
C GLU A 39 -13.45 2.27 7.01
N VAL A 40 -12.99 1.34 6.17
CA VAL A 40 -13.02 -0.09 6.48
C VAL A 40 -12.19 -0.41 7.73
N VAL A 41 -10.99 0.17 7.87
CA VAL A 41 -10.13 -0.05 9.03
C VAL A 41 -10.77 0.54 10.29
N GLU A 42 -11.26 1.78 10.24
CA GLU A 42 -11.94 2.43 11.37
C GLU A 42 -13.19 1.65 11.83
N HIS A 43 -14.01 1.17 10.89
CA HIS A 43 -15.20 0.38 11.20
C HIS A 43 -14.90 -1.00 11.81
N ASN A 44 -13.70 -1.54 11.60
CA ASN A 44 -13.29 -2.86 12.09
C ASN A 44 -12.17 -2.79 13.13
N LYS A 45 -11.87 -1.61 13.67
CA LYS A 45 -10.70 -1.37 14.52
C LYS A 45 -10.59 -2.28 15.75
N ASP A 46 -11.74 -2.69 16.30
CA ASP A 46 -11.82 -3.56 17.47
C ASP A 46 -11.55 -5.05 17.12
N ASN A 47 -11.60 -5.40 15.83
CA ASN A 47 -11.42 -6.75 15.32
C ASN A 47 -10.07 -6.96 14.59
N PHE A 48 -9.46 -5.88 14.12
CA PHE A 48 -8.18 -5.92 13.40
C PHE A 48 -7.00 -5.80 14.37
N GLN A 49 -5.97 -6.60 14.14
CA GLN A 49 -4.80 -6.66 15.02
C GLN A 49 -3.86 -5.48 14.82
N HIS A 50 -3.73 -4.94 13.59
CA HIS A 50 -2.76 -3.91 13.25
C HIS A 50 -3.40 -2.60 12.76
N THR A 51 -4.59 -2.25 13.27
CA THR A 51 -5.33 -1.04 12.90
C THR A 51 -4.46 0.21 12.86
N ASN A 52 -3.66 0.47 13.91
CA ASN A 52 -2.83 1.68 13.99
C ASN A 52 -1.83 1.76 12.84
N LEU A 53 -1.15 0.65 12.51
CA LEU A 53 -0.22 0.58 11.38
C LEU A 53 -0.93 0.95 10.07
N TYR A 54 -2.12 0.40 9.83
CA TYR A 54 -2.87 0.66 8.59
C TYR A 54 -3.33 2.11 8.50
N LEU A 55 -3.86 2.67 9.58
CA LEU A 55 -4.31 4.05 9.62
C LEU A 55 -3.16 5.04 9.46
N ASP A 56 -2.02 4.79 10.10
CA ASP A 56 -0.83 5.64 9.95
C ASP A 56 -0.35 5.70 8.50
N ILE A 57 -0.35 4.56 7.80
CA ILE A 57 -0.02 4.49 6.37
C ILE A 57 -1.05 5.26 5.53
N LEU A 58 -2.33 4.92 5.72
CA LEU A 58 -3.40 5.43 4.86
C LEU A 58 -3.67 6.92 5.06
N TYR A 59 -3.52 7.44 6.28
CA TYR A 59 -3.65 8.88 6.54
C TYR A 59 -2.52 9.68 5.91
N SER A 60 -1.28 9.19 5.96
CA SER A 60 -0.15 9.80 5.23
C SER A 60 -0.46 9.88 3.73
N TRP A 61 -0.92 8.78 3.14
CA TRP A 61 -1.23 8.71 1.71
C TRP A 61 -2.43 9.56 1.32
N ARG A 62 -3.44 9.68 2.19
CA ARG A 62 -4.58 10.58 1.99
C ARG A 62 -4.14 12.02 1.87
N ASP A 63 -3.14 12.41 2.66
CA ASP A 63 -2.61 13.78 2.69
C ASP A 63 -1.57 14.02 1.56
N GLY A 64 -1.39 13.04 0.67
CA GLY A 64 -0.46 13.09 -0.47
C GLY A 64 0.99 12.81 -0.09
N ASP A 65 1.27 12.44 1.16
CA ASP A 65 2.60 12.07 1.61
C ASP A 65 2.84 10.56 1.43
N TYR A 66 3.58 10.23 0.38
CA TYR A 66 4.02 8.86 0.05
C TYR A 66 5.46 8.57 0.48
N SER A 67 6.08 9.44 1.28
CA SER A 67 7.48 9.26 1.72
C SER A 67 7.67 7.97 2.54
N ASN A 68 6.59 7.48 3.16
CA ASN A 68 6.58 6.24 3.94
C ASN A 68 6.33 4.97 3.11
N SER A 69 6.13 5.03 1.78
CA SER A 69 5.66 3.89 0.99
C SER A 69 6.57 2.67 1.02
N VAL A 70 7.90 2.83 1.08
CA VAL A 70 8.85 1.71 1.23
C VAL A 70 8.65 1.00 2.57
N LYS A 71 8.51 1.77 3.65
CA LYS A 71 8.27 1.23 4.99
C LYS A 71 6.90 0.54 5.03
N ALA A 72 5.87 1.20 4.52
CA ALA A 72 4.52 0.65 4.43
C ALA A 72 4.48 -0.69 3.68
N HIS A 73 5.13 -0.75 2.51
CA HIS A 73 5.26 -1.99 1.75
C HIS A 73 5.90 -3.10 2.57
N ASN A 74 7.06 -2.82 3.17
CA ASN A 74 7.85 -3.83 3.88
C ASN A 74 7.23 -4.26 5.21
N ASP A 75 6.51 -3.38 5.91
CA ASP A 75 5.75 -3.72 7.11
C ASP A 75 4.63 -4.70 6.76
N ILE A 76 3.85 -4.44 5.70
CA ILE A 76 2.78 -5.33 5.27
C ILE A 76 3.33 -6.65 4.72
N TRP A 77 4.41 -6.60 3.94
CA TRP A 77 5.13 -7.77 3.45
C TRP A 77 5.58 -8.68 4.60
N ALA A 78 6.10 -8.09 5.69
CA ALA A 78 6.50 -8.84 6.87
C ALA A 78 5.31 -9.47 7.59
N LEU A 79 4.17 -8.77 7.72
CA LEU A 79 2.93 -9.34 8.28
C LEU A 79 2.42 -10.54 7.45
N GLN A 80 2.65 -10.52 6.14
CA GLN A 80 2.29 -11.60 5.22
C GLN A 80 3.34 -12.72 5.17
N SER A 81 4.38 -12.67 6.01
CA SER A 81 5.52 -13.61 5.98
C SER A 81 6.17 -13.71 4.59
N GLY A 82 6.25 -12.58 3.89
CA GLY A 82 6.86 -12.49 2.56
C GLY A 82 8.32 -12.92 2.57
N THR A 83 8.78 -13.46 1.43
CA THR A 83 10.16 -13.95 1.24
C THR A 83 10.85 -13.35 0.02
N ILE A 84 10.08 -12.82 -0.92
CA ILE A 84 10.53 -12.24 -2.19
C ILE A 84 9.77 -10.93 -2.41
N GLY A 85 10.36 -9.99 -3.15
CA GLY A 85 9.69 -8.75 -3.54
C GLY A 85 9.80 -7.61 -2.53
N ILE A 86 10.79 -7.61 -1.63
CA ILE A 86 11.02 -6.49 -0.70
C ILE A 86 11.28 -5.18 -1.47
N ALA A 87 10.74 -4.08 -0.96
CA ALA A 87 10.95 -2.75 -1.53
C ALA A 87 12.30 -2.16 -1.10
N THR A 88 13.02 -1.58 -2.05
CA THR A 88 14.39 -1.05 -1.86
C THR A 88 14.47 0.47 -1.87
N SER A 89 13.63 1.14 -2.65
CA SER A 89 13.57 2.61 -2.75
C SER A 89 12.20 3.10 -3.18
N LEU A 90 11.98 4.41 -3.10
CA LEU A 90 10.85 5.05 -3.79
C LEU A 90 11.15 5.11 -5.30
N LEU A 91 10.09 5.09 -6.10
CA LEU A 91 10.18 5.40 -7.53
C LEU A 91 10.36 6.90 -7.75
N THR A 92 11.04 7.27 -8.84
CA THR A 92 10.96 8.64 -9.36
C THR A 92 9.58 8.91 -9.96
N PRO A 93 9.18 10.18 -10.18
CA PRO A 93 7.93 10.50 -10.86
C PRO A 93 7.80 9.84 -12.24
N GLU A 94 8.90 9.74 -12.99
CA GLU A 94 8.93 9.10 -14.31
C GLU A 94 8.74 7.58 -14.21
N GLU A 95 9.38 6.93 -13.23
CA GLU A 95 9.21 5.49 -12.99
C GLU A 95 7.79 5.16 -12.50
N GLU A 96 7.20 6.01 -11.66
CA GLU A 96 5.80 5.88 -11.26
C GLU A 96 4.86 6.02 -12.47
N GLN A 97 5.08 7.02 -13.32
CA GLN A 97 4.27 7.22 -14.53
C GLN A 97 4.35 6.00 -15.44
N GLN A 98 5.55 5.46 -15.67
CA GLN A 98 5.73 4.22 -16.44
C GLN A 98 5.00 3.03 -15.82
N TYR A 99 5.03 2.90 -14.50
CA TYR A 99 4.30 1.86 -13.78
C TYR A 99 2.78 2.00 -14.00
N ILE A 100 2.25 3.22 -13.96
CA ILE A 100 0.83 3.49 -14.18
C ILE A 100 0.43 3.08 -15.61
N GLU A 101 1.18 3.54 -16.61
CA GLU A 101 0.95 3.22 -18.03
C GLU A 101 1.02 1.71 -18.29
N GLN A 102 1.98 1.00 -17.69
CA GLN A 102 2.16 -0.44 -17.90
C GLN A 102 1.00 -1.29 -17.34
N HIS A 103 0.33 -0.83 -16.28
CA HIS A 103 -0.59 -1.67 -15.50
C HIS A 103 -2.06 -1.22 -15.56
N PHE A 104 -2.35 0.01 -15.98
CA PHE A 104 -3.70 0.57 -15.90
C PHE A 104 -4.17 1.29 -17.17
N GLU A 105 -3.35 1.37 -18.22
CA GLU A 105 -3.70 1.90 -19.56
C GLU A 105 -3.56 0.82 -20.65
#